data_AF-A0A4R8EZJ7-F1
#
_entry.id   AF-A0A4R8EZJ7-F1
#
_cell.length_a   1.000
_cell.length_b   1.000
_cell.length_c   1.000
_cell.angle_alpha   90.00
_cell.angle_beta   90.00
_cell.angle_gamma   90.00
#
_symmetry.space_group_name_H-M   'P 1'
#
loop_
_entity.id
_entity.type
_entity.pdbx_description
1 polymer ?
#
loop_
_entity_poly.entity_id
_entity_poly.type
_entity_poly.pdbx_seq_one_letter_code
_entity_poly.pdbx_strand_id
1 'polypeptide(L)' 'MLITQIITLFLFIFLQWIIVKRTGLKPWVSILLLLPLVNLFVYFYIATARWPNEKNQKCPD' A
#
# COMPACT_ATOMS: atom_id res chain seq x y z
N MET A 1 0.41 -27.88 1.10
CA MET A 1 1.06 -27.04 0.07
C MET A 1 0.10 -25.99 -0.52
N LEU A 2 -1.08 -26.39 -1.03
CA LEU A 2 -2.08 -25.44 -1.57
C LEU A 2 -2.70 -24.50 -0.51
N ILE A 3 -3.02 -25.01 0.68
CA ILE A 3 -3.62 -24.21 1.77
C ILE A 3 -2.70 -23.05 2.17
N THR A 4 -1.40 -23.33 2.29
CA THR A 4 -0.39 -22.32 2.62
C THR A 4 -0.33 -21.19 1.58
N GLN A 5 -0.41 -21.55 0.29
CA GLN A 5 -0.42 -20.58 -0.80
C GLN A 5 -1.65 -19.66 -0.75
N ILE A 6 -2.84 -20.22 -0.48
CA ILE A 6 -4.08 -19.45 -0.37
C ILE A 6 -4.00 -18.44 0.78
N ILE A 7 -3.48 -18.86 1.94
CA ILE A 7 -3.30 -18.00 3.11
C ILE A 7 -2.34 -16.84 2.79
N THR A 8 -1.20 -17.13 2.17
CA THR A 8 -0.22 -16.11 1.76
C THR A 8 -0.83 -15.08 0.81
N LEU A 9 -1.60 -15.55 -0.18
CA LEU A 9 -2.26 -14.69 -1.17
C LEU A 9 -3.29 -13.77 -0.50
N PHE A 10 -4.08 -14.31 0.44
CA PHE A 10 -5.06 -13.55 1.21
C PHE A 10 -4.41 -12.49 2.10
N LEU A 11 -3.30 -12.84 2.78
CA LEU A 11 -2.53 -11.90 3.58
C LEU A 11 -1.99 -10.75 2.73
N PHE A 12 -1.48 -11.07 1.54
CA PHE A 12 -0.94 -10.08 0.61
C PHE A 12 -2.02 -9.08 0.19
N ILE A 13 -3.18 -9.56 -0.25
CA ILE A 13 -4.32 -8.71 -0.65
C ILE A 13 -4.77 -7.82 0.51
N PHE A 14 -4.87 -8.40 1.71
CA PHE A 14 -5.27 -7.66 2.91
C PHE A 14 -4.29 -6.53 3.26
N LEU A 15 -2.98 -6.82 3.20
CA LEU A 15 -1.93 -5.84 3.50
C LEU A 15 -1.93 -4.70 2.48
N GLN A 16 -2.11 -5.02 1.19
CA GLN A 16 -2.27 -4.02 0.12
C GLN A 16 -3.47 -3.11 0.37
N TRP A 17 -4.61 -3.66 0.81
CA TRP A 17 -5.79 -2.85 1.12
C TRP A 17 -5.53 -1.87 2.28
N ILE A 18 -4.86 -2.33 3.35
CA ILE A 18 -4.47 -1.45 4.48
C ILE A 18 -3.62 -0.27 4.00
N ILE A 19 -2.69 -0.52 3.08
CA ILE A 19 -1.79 0.48 2.53
C ILE A 19 -2.55 1.49 1.65
N VAL A 20 -3.44 1.01 0.78
CA VAL A 20 -4.30 1.86 -0.08
C VAL A 20 -5.22 2.74 0.76
N LYS A 21 -5.80 2.23 1.86
CA LYS A 21 -6.58 3.05 2.79
C LYS A 21 -5.74 4.14 3.44
N ARG A 22 -4.52 3.82 3.89
CA ARG A 22 -3.64 4.78 4.59
C ARG A 22 -3.14 5.91 3.69
N THR A 23 -2.99 5.64 2.40
CA THR A 23 -2.52 6.63 1.42
C THR A 23 -3.62 7.58 0.94
N GLY A 24 -4.88 7.35 1.32
CA GLY A 24 -6.02 8.17 0.87
C GLY A 24 -6.41 7.91 -0.59
N LEU A 25 -5.89 6.84 -1.20
CA LEU A 25 -6.21 6.46 -2.57
C LEU A 25 -7.62 5.86 -2.64
N LYS A 26 -8.33 6.15 -3.75
CA LYS A 26 -9.69 5.64 -3.99
C LYS A 26 -9.69 4.09 -3.97
N PRO A 27 -10.72 3.44 -3.39
CA PRO A 27 -10.78 1.97 -3.27
C PRO A 27 -10.73 1.22 -4.61
N TRP A 28 -11.09 1.87 -5.72
CA TRP A 28 -10.98 1.31 -7.08
C TRP A 28 -9.53 1.08 -7.53
N VAL A 29 -8.55 1.78 -6.96
CA VAL A 29 -7.13 1.57 -7.24
C VAL A 29 -6.66 0.21 -6.69
N SER A 30 -7.35 -0.34 -5.68
CA SER A 30 -7.04 -1.64 -5.09
C SER A 30 -7.26 -2.82 -6.05
N ILE A 31 -8.17 -2.68 -7.02
CA ILE A 31 -8.36 -3.66 -8.10
C ILE A 31 -7.20 -3.60 -9.10
N LEU A 32 -6.65 -2.40 -9.33
CA LEU A 32 -5.51 -2.19 -10.20
C LEU A 32 -4.21 -2.78 -9.60
N LEU A 33 -4.10 -2.78 -8.26
CA LEU A 33 -2.98 -3.41 -7.52
C LEU A 33 -2.89 -4.94 -7.69
N LEU A 34 -3.95 -5.59 -8.18
CA LEU A 34 -3.93 -7.04 -8.46
C LEU A 34 -2.94 -7.38 -9.59
N LEU A 35 -2.60 -6.40 -10.44
CA LEU A 35 -1.49 -6.53 -11.38
C LEU A 35 -0.14 -6.28 -10.67
N PRO A 36 0.82 -7.22 -10.77
CA PRO A 36 2.11 -7.11 -10.08
C PRO A 36 2.90 -5.85 -10.46
N LEU A 37 2.73 -5.34 -11.68
CA LEU A 37 3.38 -4.08 -12.11
C LEU A 37 2.83 -2.85 -11.37
N VAL A 38 1.53 -2.80 -11.13
CA VAL A 38 0.89 -1.67 -10.44
C VAL A 38 1.28 -1.67 -8.97
N ASN A 39 1.37 -2.86 -8.35
CA ASN A 39 1.89 -3.02 -7.00
C ASN A 39 3.30 -2.43 -6.85
N LEU A 40 4.19 -2.72 -7.80
CA LEU A 40 5.55 -2.18 -7.80
C LEU A 40 5.56 -0.65 -7.95
N PHE A 41 4.68 -0.11 -8.80
CA PHE A 41 4.50 1.33 -8.98
C PHE A 41 3.97 2.01 -7.72
N VAL A 42 3.06 1.36 -6.99
CA VAL A 42 2.47 1.86 -5.74
C VAL A 42 3.49 1.86 -4.62
N TYR A 43 4.33 0.82 -4.51
CA TYR A 43 5.45 0.82 -3.58
C TYR A 43 6.44 1.96 -3.88
N PHE A 44 6.77 2.18 -5.17
CA PHE A 44 7.60 3.32 -5.57
C PHE A 44 6.94 4.66 -5.23
N TYR A 45 5.64 4.77 -5.47
CA TYR A 45 4.87 5.96 -5.13
C TYR A 45 4.84 6.19 -3.63
N ILE A 46 4.65 5.18 -2.78
CA ILE A 46 4.66 5.33 -1.31
C ILE A 46 6.05 5.64 -0.77
N ALA A 47 7.09 5.06 -1.36
CA ALA A 47 8.47 5.34 -0.99
C ALA A 47 8.87 6.80 -1.31
N THR A 48 8.31 7.36 -2.38
CA THR A 48 8.62 8.73 -2.83
C THR A 48 7.58 9.76 -2.39
N ALA A 49 6.37 9.33 -2.06
CA ALA A 49 5.30 10.19 -1.60
C ALA A 49 5.62 10.68 -0.20
N ARG A 50 5.55 12.00 -0.03
CA ARG A 50 5.81 12.67 1.24
C ARG A 50 4.81 12.17 2.28
N TRP A 51 5.32 11.44 3.27
CA TRP A 51 4.48 10.84 4.30
C TRP A 51 3.81 11.95 5.11
N PRO A 52 2.53 11.84 5.46
CA PRO A 52 1.81 12.88 6.20
C PRO A 52 2.44 13.17 7.57
N ASN A 53 3.22 12.23 8.12
CA ASN A 53 3.92 12.38 9.39
C ASN A 53 5.10 13.37 9.32
N GLU A 54 5.68 13.60 8.14
CA GLU A 54 6.73 14.63 7.95
C GLU A 54 6.18 16.05 7.97
N LYS A 55 4.86 16.22 7.81
CA LYS A 55 4.22 17.55 7.85
C LYS A 55 4.13 18.11 9.27
N ASN A 56 4.29 17.27 10.29
CA ASN A 56 4.19 17.64 11.70
C ASN A 56 5.55 17.84 12.38
N GLN A 57 6.67 17.66 11.69
CA GLN A 57 7.96 18.16 12.17
C GLN A 57 8.00 19.68 11.93
N LYS A 58 7.28 20.43 12.76
CA LYS A 58 7.67 21.83 13.01
C LYS A 58 9.05 21.81 13.68
N CYS A 59 9.92 22.68 13.20
CA CYS A 59 11.18 22.99 13.86
C CYS A 59 10.90 23.29 15.33
N PRO A 60 11.60 22.66 16.30
CA PRO A 60 11.54 23.14 17.68
C PRO A 60 12.09 24.56 17.71
N ASP A 61 11.24 25.50 18.13
CA ASP A 61 11.55 26.92 18.31
C ASP A 61 12.52 27.13 19.50
#